data_AF-A0A544ZQI5-F1
#
_entry.id   AF-A0A544ZQI5-F1
#
_cell.length_a   1.000
_cell.length_b   1.000
_cell.length_c   1.000
_cell.angle_alpha   90.00
_cell.angle_beta   90.00
_cell.angle_gamma   90.00
#
_symmetry.space_group_name_H-M   'P 1'
#
loop_
_entity.id
_entity.type
_entity.pdbx_description
1 polymer ?
#
loop_
_entity_poly.entity_id
_entity_poly.type
_entity_poly.pdbx_seq_one_letter_code
_entity_poly.pdbx_strand_id
1 'polypeptide(L)'
;MLDQVIDQRCDDLYRAAETQDAPGFLATLQDLWERTEDSDPATADAALVRLCGLFDRLPPGLGARLAVMGGAMVENGADPAPLVDPVVAGLCDALERSAEFARAWRAVTDRCLPEPGPEDQVVLGAARVLSGPFGLPGRLGLGRRLPFARALDLAVGWAIAEDWSAAATTVLQRSAAIRADLSRRPRLAAAVAALGDDRPDLWCLPRLLAVLDDEPLIVLHRPDRAGVRADDRRDRGQLPALHAAGARPERARAADHPPPLLGRGGHGRAS
;
A
#
# COMPACT_ATOMS: atom_id res chain seq x y z
N MET A 1 -7.45 20.44 -26.96
CA MET A 1 -8.41 21.26 -26.16
C MET A 1 -8.62 20.63 -24.80
N LEU A 2 -8.83 19.31 -24.71
CA LEU A 2 -8.93 18.58 -23.43
C LEU A 2 -7.69 18.79 -22.54
N ASP A 3 -6.49 18.69 -23.12
CA ASP A 3 -5.21 18.84 -22.41
C ASP A 3 -5.09 20.21 -21.73
N GLN A 4 -5.49 21.29 -22.43
CA GLN A 4 -5.48 22.64 -21.87
C GLN A 4 -6.46 22.80 -20.70
N VAL A 5 -7.59 22.09 -20.72
CA VAL A 5 -8.55 22.11 -19.61
C VAL A 5 -7.99 21.35 -18.41
N ILE A 6 -7.35 20.20 -18.64
CA ILE A 6 -6.68 19.40 -17.60
C ILE A 6 -5.54 20.20 -16.96
N ASP A 7 -4.73 20.88 -17.76
CA ASP A 7 -3.66 21.77 -17.28
C ASP A 7 -4.21 22.90 -16.41
N GLN A 8 -5.30 23.55 -16.87
CA GLN A 8 -5.95 24.61 -16.10
C GLN A 8 -6.47 24.09 -14.76
N ARG A 9 -7.03 22.87 -14.72
CA ARG A 9 -7.51 22.26 -13.47
C ARG A 9 -6.39 21.88 -12.52
N CYS A 10 -5.27 21.42 -13.05
CA CYS A 10 -4.07 21.26 -12.24
C CYS A 10 -3.65 22.62 -11.64
N ASP A 11 -3.61 23.70 -12.41
CA ASP A 11 -3.28 25.05 -11.89
C ASP A 11 -4.26 25.53 -10.82
N ASP A 12 -5.55 25.25 -11.00
CA ASP A 12 -6.60 25.58 -10.03
C ASP A 12 -6.41 24.81 -8.71
N LEU A 13 -5.95 23.55 -8.76
CA LEU A 13 -5.59 22.78 -7.55
C LEU A 13 -4.40 23.40 -6.80
N TYR A 14 -3.37 23.84 -7.50
CA TYR A 14 -2.24 24.55 -6.88
C TYR A 14 -2.71 25.84 -6.20
N ARG A 15 -3.57 26.61 -6.88
CA ARG A 15 -4.15 27.83 -6.31
C ARG A 15 -4.97 27.53 -5.06
N ALA A 16 -5.86 26.53 -5.12
CA ALA A 16 -6.68 26.14 -3.97
C ALA A 16 -5.84 25.66 -2.79
N ALA A 17 -4.75 24.93 -3.03
CA ALA A 17 -3.80 24.52 -1.99
C ALA A 17 -3.09 25.73 -1.35
N GLU A 18 -2.65 26.70 -2.16
CA GLU A 18 -1.98 27.92 -1.69
C GLU A 18 -2.92 28.83 -0.86
N THR A 19 -4.19 28.92 -1.25
CA THR A 19 -5.21 29.70 -0.51
C THR A 19 -5.89 28.91 0.61
N GLN A 20 -5.46 27.66 0.85
CA GLN A 20 -6.05 26.74 1.83
C GLN A 20 -7.57 26.56 1.66
N ASP A 21 -8.06 26.60 0.41
CA ASP A 21 -9.46 26.40 0.06
C ASP A 21 -9.77 24.90 -0.08
N ALA A 22 -10.00 24.23 1.04
CA ALA A 22 -10.27 22.79 1.04
C ALA A 22 -11.52 22.39 0.22
N PRO A 23 -12.68 23.07 0.33
CA PRO A 23 -13.84 22.77 -0.52
C PRO A 23 -13.56 22.96 -2.01
N GLY A 24 -12.92 24.07 -2.39
CA GLY A 24 -12.54 24.33 -3.78
C GLY A 24 -11.54 23.32 -4.32
N PHE A 25 -10.57 22.92 -3.51
CA PHE A 25 -9.60 21.87 -3.84
C PHE A 25 -10.30 20.54 -4.15
N LEU A 26 -11.20 20.09 -3.27
CA LEU A 26 -11.91 18.82 -3.45
C LEU A 26 -12.84 18.84 -4.68
N ALA A 27 -13.55 19.94 -4.92
CA ALA A 27 -14.39 20.10 -6.10
C ALA A 27 -13.55 20.09 -7.39
N THR A 28 -12.40 20.77 -7.39
CA THR A 28 -11.48 20.80 -8.55
C THR A 28 -10.84 19.44 -8.79
N LEU A 29 -10.52 18.70 -7.73
CA LEU A 29 -9.94 17.35 -7.83
C LEU A 29 -10.94 16.38 -8.47
N GLN A 30 -12.22 16.49 -8.10
CA GLN A 30 -13.30 15.70 -8.70
C GLN A 30 -13.53 16.07 -10.17
N ASP A 31 -13.58 17.36 -10.54
CA ASP A 31 -13.72 17.75 -11.96
C ASP A 31 -12.50 17.34 -12.80
N LEU A 32 -11.29 17.35 -12.22
CA LEU A 32 -10.10 16.84 -12.90
C LEU A 32 -10.25 15.34 -13.20
N TRP A 33 -10.67 14.54 -12.21
CA TRP A 33 -10.88 13.11 -12.36
C TRP A 33 -11.81 12.77 -13.53
N GLU A 34 -13.01 13.36 -13.52
CA GLU A 34 -14.05 13.12 -14.52
C GLU A 34 -13.56 13.43 -15.95
N ARG A 35 -12.57 14.34 -16.08
CA ARG A 35 -11.96 14.68 -17.37
C ARG A 35 -10.83 13.75 -17.76
N THR A 36 -10.13 13.19 -16.79
CA THR A 36 -9.02 12.26 -17.03
C THR A 36 -9.48 10.81 -17.20
N GLU A 37 -10.69 10.47 -16.77
CA GLU A 37 -11.23 9.10 -16.81
C GLU A 37 -11.16 8.46 -18.20
N ASP A 38 -11.55 9.20 -19.23
CA ASP A 38 -11.51 8.76 -20.63
C ASP A 38 -10.31 9.32 -21.43
N SER A 39 -9.33 9.92 -20.74
CA SER A 39 -8.14 10.48 -21.39
C SER A 39 -7.17 9.38 -21.81
N ASP A 40 -6.31 9.68 -22.79
CA ASP A 40 -5.25 8.73 -23.16
C ASP A 40 -4.19 8.62 -22.04
N PRO A 41 -3.43 7.51 -21.97
CA PRO A 41 -2.47 7.29 -20.90
C PRO A 41 -1.41 8.40 -20.75
N ALA A 42 -0.97 9.04 -21.85
CA ALA A 42 0.04 10.09 -21.76
C ALA A 42 -0.52 11.37 -21.09
N THR A 43 -1.79 11.68 -21.33
CA THR A 43 -2.50 12.77 -20.66
C THR A 43 -2.67 12.47 -19.16
N ALA A 44 -3.07 11.24 -18.82
CA ALA A 44 -3.18 10.81 -17.42
C ALA A 44 -1.83 10.85 -16.69
N ASP A 45 -0.74 10.41 -17.34
CA ASP A 45 0.62 10.47 -16.81
C ASP A 45 1.04 11.90 -16.49
N ALA A 46 0.83 12.83 -17.44
CA ALA A 46 1.20 14.23 -17.27
C ALA A 46 0.44 14.87 -16.10
N ALA A 47 -0.86 14.61 -15.99
CA ALA A 47 -1.68 15.09 -14.87
C ALA A 47 -1.21 14.48 -13.53
N LEU A 48 -0.94 13.17 -13.47
CA LEU A 48 -0.50 12.49 -12.25
C LEU A 48 0.84 13.05 -11.74
N VAL A 49 1.81 13.28 -12.62
CA VAL A 49 3.09 13.91 -12.26
C VAL A 49 2.86 15.28 -11.62
N ARG A 50 1.96 16.08 -12.18
CA ARG A 50 1.61 17.39 -11.64
C ARG A 50 0.94 17.31 -10.28
N LEU A 51 0.03 16.35 -10.08
CA LEU A 51 -0.61 16.10 -8.80
C LEU A 51 0.39 15.71 -7.72
N CYS A 52 1.40 14.90 -8.06
CA CYS A 52 2.43 14.49 -7.11
C CYS A 52 3.20 15.68 -6.51
N GLY A 53 3.33 16.79 -7.24
CA GLY A 53 3.94 18.02 -6.73
C GLY A 53 3.13 18.76 -5.65
N LEU A 54 1.89 18.35 -5.36
CA LEU A 54 1.03 18.95 -4.34
C LEU A 54 1.17 18.32 -2.95
N PHE A 55 1.69 17.09 -2.82
CA PHE A 55 1.67 16.38 -1.54
C PHE A 55 2.31 17.15 -0.38
N ASP A 56 3.44 17.81 -0.63
CA ASP A 56 4.16 18.59 0.39
C ASP A 56 3.45 19.87 0.82
N ARG A 57 2.41 20.29 0.07
CA ARG A 57 1.64 21.51 0.32
C ARG A 57 0.32 21.26 1.03
N LEU A 58 -0.10 19.99 1.13
CA LEU A 58 -1.43 19.62 1.58
C LEU A 58 -1.44 19.19 3.04
N PRO A 59 -2.50 19.53 3.80
CA PRO A 59 -2.75 18.88 5.07
C PRO A 59 -2.99 17.37 4.85
N PRO A 60 -2.69 16.50 5.83
CA PRO A 60 -2.74 15.05 5.66
C PRO A 60 -4.06 14.52 5.09
N GLY A 61 -5.20 15.10 5.50
CA GLY A 61 -6.52 14.69 4.99
C GLY A 61 -6.72 14.97 3.50
N LEU A 62 -6.25 16.12 2.99
CA LEU A 62 -6.31 16.40 1.55
C LEU A 62 -5.28 15.58 0.78
N GLY A 63 -4.10 15.32 1.38
CA GLY A 63 -3.11 14.40 0.83
C GLY A 63 -3.67 12.99 0.62
N ALA A 64 -4.43 12.47 1.59
CA ALA A 64 -5.09 11.16 1.48
C ALA A 64 -6.08 11.10 0.30
N ARG A 65 -6.91 12.15 0.13
CA ARG A 65 -7.85 12.25 -1.00
C ARG A 65 -7.12 12.34 -2.34
N LEU A 66 -6.05 13.11 -2.40
CA LEU A 66 -5.20 13.20 -3.58
C LEU A 66 -4.55 11.84 -3.92
N ALA A 67 -4.11 11.09 -2.91
CA ALA A 67 -3.54 9.75 -3.08
C ALA A 67 -4.56 8.77 -3.67
N VAL A 68 -5.79 8.74 -3.14
CA VAL A 68 -6.88 7.91 -3.68
C VAL A 68 -7.12 8.24 -5.15
N MET A 69 -7.17 9.53 -5.49
CA MET A 69 -7.33 9.95 -6.87
C MET A 69 -6.18 9.49 -7.77
N GLY A 70 -4.94 9.67 -7.33
CA GLY A 70 -3.76 9.18 -8.05
C GLY A 70 -3.79 7.65 -8.25
N GLY A 71 -4.26 6.91 -7.25
CA GLY A 71 -4.49 5.46 -7.35
C GLY A 71 -5.49 5.13 -8.46
N ALA A 72 -6.63 5.83 -8.50
CA ALA A 72 -7.63 5.65 -9.55
C ALA A 72 -7.08 5.95 -10.96
N MET A 73 -6.22 6.98 -11.10
CA MET A 73 -5.54 7.26 -12.37
C MET A 73 -4.59 6.12 -12.78
N VAL A 74 -3.88 5.51 -11.82
CA VAL A 74 -3.02 4.33 -12.07
C VAL A 74 -3.84 3.11 -12.49
N GLU A 75 -5.01 2.90 -11.89
CA GLU A 75 -5.96 1.86 -12.33
C GLU A 75 -6.40 2.05 -13.77
N ASN A 76 -6.58 3.30 -14.20
CA ASN A 76 -6.91 3.67 -15.57
C ASN A 76 -5.71 3.70 -16.53
N GLY A 77 -4.52 3.29 -16.07
CA GLY A 77 -3.38 3.06 -16.93
C GLY A 77 -2.27 4.10 -16.84
N ALA A 78 -2.37 5.09 -15.94
CA ALA A 78 -1.25 5.99 -15.66
C ALA A 78 -0.06 5.23 -15.03
N ASP A 79 1.16 5.72 -15.24
CA ASP A 79 2.38 5.19 -14.64
C ASP A 79 2.36 5.36 -13.11
N PRO A 80 2.42 4.27 -12.32
CA PRO A 80 2.46 4.37 -10.86
C PRO A 80 3.73 5.02 -10.30
N ALA A 81 4.84 5.07 -11.05
CA ALA A 81 6.15 5.42 -10.51
C ALA A 81 6.20 6.77 -9.76
N PRO A 82 5.61 7.89 -10.25
CA PRO A 82 5.64 9.18 -9.55
C PRO A 82 4.89 9.16 -8.21
N LEU A 83 3.93 8.26 -8.05
CA LEU A 83 3.03 8.21 -6.90
C LEU A 83 3.59 7.37 -5.74
N VAL A 84 4.56 6.48 -6.00
CA VAL A 84 5.10 5.53 -5.02
C VAL A 84 5.58 6.22 -3.75
N ASP A 85 6.53 7.13 -3.89
CA ASP A 85 7.17 7.78 -2.76
C ASP A 85 6.20 8.61 -1.90
N PRO A 86 5.39 9.54 -2.47
CA PRO A 86 4.48 10.33 -1.66
C PRO A 86 3.40 9.47 -0.98
N VAL A 87 2.87 8.46 -1.67
CA VAL A 87 1.83 7.57 -1.10
C VAL A 87 2.38 6.69 0.01
N VAL A 88 3.55 6.10 -0.19
CA VAL A 88 4.16 5.24 0.84
C VAL A 88 4.62 6.08 2.04
N ALA A 89 5.11 7.30 1.82
CA ALA A 89 5.43 8.22 2.90
C ALA A 89 4.19 8.62 3.71
N GLY A 90 3.13 9.06 3.04
CA GLY A 90 1.86 9.43 3.67
C GLY A 90 1.22 8.26 4.44
N LEU A 91 1.26 7.06 3.85
CA LEU A 91 0.80 5.84 4.50
C LEU A 91 1.60 5.51 5.77
N CYS A 92 2.94 5.55 5.71
CA CYS A 92 3.76 5.32 6.91
C CYS A 92 3.36 6.28 8.03
N ASP A 93 3.25 7.58 7.72
CA ASP A 93 2.90 8.59 8.71
C ASP A 93 1.48 8.37 9.27
N ALA A 94 0.52 7.99 8.43
CA ALA A 94 -0.86 7.70 8.85
C ALA A 94 -0.94 6.46 9.76
N LEU A 95 -0.21 5.38 9.43
CA LEU A 95 -0.16 4.15 10.23
C LEU A 95 0.55 4.37 11.57
N GLU A 96 1.64 5.13 11.59
CA GLU A 96 2.36 5.48 12.81
C GLU A 96 1.48 6.32 13.76
N ARG A 97 0.79 7.33 13.23
CA ARG A 97 -0.21 8.10 13.97
C ARG A 97 -1.36 7.21 14.45
N SER A 98 -1.84 6.28 13.63
CA SER A 98 -2.90 5.34 13.99
C SER A 98 -2.48 4.42 15.13
N ALA A 99 -1.26 3.89 15.10
CA ALA A 99 -0.74 3.04 16.16
C ALA A 99 -0.57 3.82 17.48
N GLU A 100 -0.12 5.08 17.40
CA GLU A 100 -0.07 5.97 18.56
C GLU A 100 -1.46 6.33 19.08
N PHE A 101 -2.42 6.60 18.19
CA PHE A 101 -3.81 6.82 18.53
C PHE A 101 -4.37 5.64 19.32
N ALA A 102 -4.20 4.41 18.83
CA ALA A 102 -4.73 3.22 19.49
C ALA A 102 -4.11 2.99 20.88
N ARG A 103 -2.81 3.26 21.05
CA ARG A 103 -2.15 3.24 22.37
C ARG A 103 -2.68 4.34 23.30
N ALA A 104 -2.79 5.57 22.79
CA ALA A 104 -3.27 6.72 23.57
C ALA A 104 -4.73 6.53 24.01
N TRP A 105 -5.58 5.99 23.13
CA TRP A 105 -6.97 5.69 23.40
C TRP A 105 -7.11 4.73 24.58
N ARG A 106 -6.45 3.58 24.52
CA ARG A 106 -6.44 2.58 25.61
C ARG A 106 -5.87 3.11 26.92
N ALA A 107 -4.99 4.11 26.86
CA ALA A 107 -4.40 4.72 28.06
C ALA A 107 -5.36 5.66 28.80
N VAL A 108 -6.43 6.14 28.14
CA VAL A 108 -7.35 7.15 28.71
C VAL A 108 -8.80 6.69 28.82
N THR A 109 -9.18 5.58 28.17
CA THR A 109 -10.54 5.05 28.17
C THR A 109 -10.57 3.53 27.96
N ASP A 110 -11.54 2.86 28.57
CA ASP A 110 -11.83 1.43 28.38
C ASP A 110 -12.82 1.16 27.21
N ARG A 111 -13.24 2.22 26.51
CA ARG A 111 -14.11 2.11 25.33
C ARG A 111 -13.39 1.41 24.17
N CYS A 112 -14.14 0.70 23.33
CA CYS A 112 -13.65 0.24 22.03
C CYS A 112 -13.07 1.39 21.23
N LEU A 113 -12.09 1.10 20.37
CA LEU A 113 -11.58 2.05 19.39
C LEU A 113 -12.75 2.54 18.53
N PRO A 114 -12.82 3.85 18.21
CA PRO A 114 -13.82 4.35 17.30
C PRO A 114 -13.60 3.77 15.89
N GLU A 115 -14.69 3.52 15.18
CA GLU A 115 -14.60 3.22 13.74
C GLU A 115 -13.87 4.37 13.03
N PRO A 116 -12.91 4.07 12.13
CA PRO A 116 -12.28 5.09 11.33
C PRO A 116 -13.31 5.75 10.41
N GLY A 117 -13.24 7.07 10.27
CA GLY A 117 -14.14 7.82 9.42
C GLY A 117 -13.64 9.26 9.26
N PRO A 118 -13.71 9.84 8.05
CA PRO A 118 -13.20 11.19 7.78
C PRO A 118 -14.14 12.29 8.27
N GLU A 119 -15.31 11.96 8.83
CA GLU A 119 -16.28 12.94 9.27
C GLU A 119 -15.74 13.76 10.44
N ASP A 120 -15.80 15.10 10.32
CA ASP A 120 -15.29 16.04 11.34
C ASP A 120 -15.79 15.72 12.75
N GLN A 121 -17.06 15.30 12.88
CA GLN A 121 -17.63 14.94 14.17
C GLN A 121 -16.98 13.72 14.82
N VAL A 122 -16.56 12.72 14.02
CA VAL A 122 -15.87 11.51 14.47
C VAL A 122 -14.45 11.88 14.92
N VAL A 123 -13.74 12.60 14.05
CA VAL A 123 -12.35 13.04 14.31
C VAL A 123 -12.27 13.96 15.53
N LEU A 124 -13.09 15.01 15.58
CA LEU A 124 -13.12 15.94 16.72
C LEU A 124 -13.61 15.26 18.01
N GLY A 125 -14.56 14.34 17.90
CA GLY A 125 -15.03 13.53 19.03
C GLY A 125 -13.90 12.70 19.64
N ALA A 126 -13.14 11.98 18.80
CA ALA A 126 -12.00 11.20 19.23
C ALA A 126 -10.88 12.06 19.84
N ALA A 127 -10.56 13.19 19.20
CA ALA A 127 -9.58 14.14 19.72
C ALA A 127 -9.97 14.71 21.09
N ARG A 128 -11.26 15.00 21.31
CA ARG A 128 -11.78 15.45 22.61
C ARG A 128 -11.66 14.39 23.69
N VAL A 129 -11.79 13.11 23.38
CA VAL A 129 -11.58 12.02 24.36
C VAL A 129 -10.12 11.97 24.81
N LEU A 130 -9.17 12.08 23.88
CA LEU A 130 -7.72 12.03 24.18
C LEU A 130 -7.20 13.28 24.92
N SER A 131 -7.89 14.42 24.80
CA SER A 131 -7.45 15.72 25.33
C SER A 131 -8.26 16.23 26.53
N GLY A 132 -9.56 15.91 26.60
CA GLY A 132 -10.52 16.55 27.50
C GLY A 132 -10.68 15.86 28.86
N PRO A 133 -11.06 16.60 29.92
CA PRO A 133 -11.19 16.11 31.30
C PRO A 133 -12.15 14.90 31.47
N PHE A 134 -13.01 14.65 30.47
CA PHE A 134 -14.13 13.70 30.47
C PHE A 134 -13.79 12.23 30.20
N GLY A 135 -12.50 11.87 30.12
CA GLY A 135 -12.07 10.47 30.33
C GLY A 135 -12.21 10.10 31.80
N LEU A 136 -13.41 9.72 32.25
CA LEU A 136 -13.60 9.07 33.55
C LEU A 136 -13.03 7.63 33.51
N PRO A 137 -12.59 7.08 34.65
CA PRO A 137 -11.34 6.34 34.74
C PRO A 137 -11.42 4.88 34.30
N GLY A 138 -10.58 4.52 33.34
CA GLY A 138 -9.84 3.26 33.34
C GLY A 138 -8.45 3.50 33.95
N ARG A 139 -8.13 2.81 35.05
CA ARG A 139 -6.93 2.97 35.92
C ARG A 139 -6.58 4.43 36.33
N LEU A 140 -7.23 4.91 37.39
CA LEU A 140 -6.82 6.07 38.22
C LEU A 140 -6.72 7.45 37.52
N GLY A 141 -7.08 7.61 36.25
CA GLY A 141 -6.97 8.90 35.56
C GLY A 141 -5.51 9.40 35.44
N LEU A 142 -4.55 8.48 35.54
CA LEU A 142 -3.11 8.76 35.46
C LEU A 142 -2.56 8.67 34.03
N GLY A 143 -3.40 8.36 33.04
CA GLY A 143 -3.04 8.41 31.63
C GLY A 143 -2.63 9.82 31.23
N ARG A 144 -1.45 9.97 30.63
CA ARG A 144 -0.94 11.27 30.16
C ARG A 144 -1.85 11.80 29.06
N ARG A 145 -2.58 12.87 29.37
CA ARG A 145 -3.44 13.59 28.42
C ARG A 145 -2.58 14.25 27.34
N LEU A 146 -3.11 14.27 26.12
CA LEU A 146 -2.45 14.91 24.99
C LEU A 146 -2.98 16.35 24.80
N PRO A 147 -2.12 17.30 24.40
CA PRO A 147 -2.60 18.59 23.89
C PRO A 147 -3.60 18.36 22.75
N PHE A 148 -4.67 19.17 22.67
CA PHE A 148 -5.74 18.98 21.69
C PHE A 148 -5.20 18.89 20.25
N ALA A 149 -4.21 19.71 19.89
CA ALA A 149 -3.58 19.65 18.58
C ALA A 149 -2.94 18.28 18.26
N ARG A 150 -2.26 17.65 19.24
CA ARG A 150 -1.69 16.31 19.05
C ARG A 150 -2.78 15.25 19.02
N ALA A 151 -3.79 15.35 19.89
CA ALA A 151 -4.94 14.47 19.87
C ALA A 151 -5.67 14.50 18.52
N LEU A 152 -5.80 15.69 17.93
CA LEU A 152 -6.39 15.89 16.61
C LEU A 152 -5.53 15.26 15.50
N ASP A 153 -4.22 15.49 15.51
CA ASP A 153 -3.28 14.88 14.55
C ASP A 153 -3.34 13.35 14.58
N LEU A 154 -3.40 12.73 15.77
CA LEU A 154 -3.56 11.29 15.91
C LEU A 154 -4.93 10.79 15.41
N ALA A 155 -6.02 11.50 15.73
CA ALA A 155 -7.36 11.15 15.28
C ALA A 155 -7.51 11.27 13.75
N VAL A 156 -6.88 12.28 13.13
CA VAL A 156 -6.80 12.42 11.68
C VAL A 156 -6.04 11.25 11.08
N GLY A 157 -4.87 10.90 11.62
CA GLY A 157 -4.10 9.74 11.16
C GLY A 157 -4.89 8.44 11.21
N TRP A 158 -5.64 8.22 12.29
CA TRP A 158 -6.57 7.10 12.44
C TRP A 158 -7.64 7.10 11.35
N ALA A 159 -8.29 8.24 11.11
CA ALA A 159 -9.36 8.36 10.13
C ALA A 159 -8.93 8.10 8.68
N ILE A 160 -7.72 8.54 8.29
CA ILE A 160 -7.31 8.57 6.86
C ILE A 160 -6.42 7.41 6.43
N ALA A 161 -6.02 6.51 7.34
CA ALA A 161 -5.07 5.45 6.98
C ALA A 161 -5.62 4.47 5.93
N GLU A 162 -6.94 4.30 5.84
CA GLU A 162 -7.57 3.46 4.81
C GLU A 162 -7.39 4.07 3.41
N ASP A 163 -7.66 5.37 3.25
CA ASP A 163 -7.48 6.09 1.98
C ASP A 163 -6.04 5.96 1.46
N TRP A 164 -5.03 6.16 2.33
CA TRP A 164 -3.63 5.95 1.97
C TRP A 164 -3.33 4.48 1.62
N SER A 165 -3.91 3.54 2.35
CA SER A 165 -3.70 2.11 2.13
C SER A 165 -4.31 1.64 0.81
N ALA A 166 -5.48 2.16 0.44
CA ALA A 166 -6.12 1.90 -0.84
C ALA A 166 -5.20 2.35 -1.98
N ALA A 167 -4.75 3.60 -1.96
CA ALA A 167 -3.83 4.14 -2.96
C ALA A 167 -2.52 3.34 -3.04
N ALA A 168 -1.91 3.01 -1.89
CA ALA A 168 -0.69 2.22 -1.85
C ALA A 168 -0.90 0.81 -2.40
N THR A 169 -2.03 0.19 -2.09
CA THR A 169 -2.39 -1.15 -2.60
C THR A 169 -2.44 -1.13 -4.12
N THR A 170 -3.12 -0.15 -4.71
CA THR A 170 -3.19 0.01 -6.17
C THR A 170 -1.81 0.15 -6.80
N VAL A 171 -0.98 1.07 -6.31
CA VAL A 171 0.38 1.31 -6.80
C VAL A 171 1.24 0.05 -6.70
N LEU A 172 1.24 -0.58 -5.53
CA LEU A 172 2.06 -1.75 -5.26
C LEU A 172 1.57 -2.98 -6.02
N GLN A 173 0.28 -3.15 -6.27
CA GLN A 173 -0.23 -4.27 -7.08
C GLN A 173 0.19 -4.16 -8.55
N ARG A 174 0.32 -2.95 -9.07
CA ARG A 174 0.59 -2.70 -10.49
C ARG A 174 1.97 -3.14 -10.96
N SER A 175 2.99 -3.09 -10.09
CA SER A 175 4.38 -3.40 -10.46
C SER A 175 5.13 -4.18 -9.39
N ALA A 176 5.55 -5.41 -9.74
CA ALA A 176 6.45 -6.21 -8.91
C ALA A 176 7.83 -5.54 -8.73
N ALA A 177 8.31 -4.81 -9.75
CA ALA A 177 9.57 -4.07 -9.65
C ALA A 177 9.49 -2.96 -8.59
N ILE A 178 8.37 -2.25 -8.52
CA ILE A 178 8.13 -1.23 -7.48
C ILE A 178 8.12 -1.86 -6.08
N ARG A 179 7.48 -3.03 -5.92
CA ARG A 179 7.47 -3.74 -4.63
C ARG A 179 8.85 -4.23 -4.21
N ALA A 180 9.64 -4.72 -5.17
CA ALA A 180 11.00 -5.20 -4.93
C ALA A 180 11.96 -4.06 -4.54
N ASP A 181 11.82 -2.88 -5.15
CA ASP A 181 12.67 -1.71 -4.92
C ASP A 181 12.10 -0.72 -3.87
N LEU A 182 11.10 -1.16 -3.08
CA LEU A 182 10.44 -0.29 -2.12
C LEU A 182 11.38 0.06 -0.95
N SER A 183 12.10 1.17 -1.07
CA SER A 183 13.10 1.66 -0.10
C SER A 183 12.55 1.77 1.33
N ARG A 184 11.27 2.12 1.48
CA ARG A 184 10.59 2.29 2.78
C ARG A 184 9.93 1.01 3.30
N ARG A 185 10.11 -0.15 2.66
CA ARG A 185 9.51 -1.44 3.06
C ARG A 185 9.70 -1.77 4.55
N PRO A 186 10.89 -1.60 5.17
CA PRO A 186 11.05 -1.88 6.59
C PRO A 186 10.22 -0.97 7.51
N ARG A 187 10.14 0.33 7.19
CA ARG A 187 9.34 1.30 7.96
C ARG A 187 7.85 0.98 7.83
N LEU A 188 7.39 0.73 6.61
CA LEU A 188 6.00 0.38 6.34
C LEU A 188 5.60 -0.92 7.06
N ALA A 189 6.42 -1.97 6.96
CA ALA A 189 6.17 -3.23 7.65
C ALA A 189 6.11 -3.07 9.18
N ALA A 190 7.00 -2.25 9.77
CA ALA A 190 6.97 -1.95 11.20
C ALA A 190 5.70 -1.18 11.61
N ALA A 191 5.27 -0.20 10.80
CA ALA A 191 4.05 0.57 11.06
C ALA A 191 2.78 -0.30 10.99
N VAL A 192 2.70 -1.20 10.00
CA VAL A 192 1.60 -2.19 9.89
C VAL A 192 1.61 -3.15 11.08
N ALA A 193 2.77 -3.69 11.44
CA ALA A 193 2.89 -4.60 12.58
C ALA A 193 2.49 -3.93 13.92
N ALA A 194 2.75 -2.62 14.07
CA ALA A 194 2.40 -1.87 15.27
C ALA A 194 0.88 -1.69 15.46
N LEU A 195 0.08 -1.80 14.39
CA LEU A 195 -1.38 -1.75 14.47
C LEU A 195 -2.00 -3.10 14.83
N GLY A 196 -1.34 -4.21 14.50
CA GLY A 196 -1.87 -5.56 14.76
C GLY A 196 -3.30 -5.72 14.21
N ASP A 197 -4.21 -6.17 15.07
CA ASP A 197 -5.62 -6.41 14.71
C ASP A 197 -6.52 -5.17 14.85
N ASP A 198 -5.95 -4.00 15.17
CA ASP A 198 -6.74 -2.77 15.43
C ASP A 198 -7.38 -2.20 14.17
N ARG A 199 -6.88 -2.61 12.99
CA ARG A 199 -7.26 -2.10 11.68
C ARG A 199 -7.56 -3.23 10.70
N PRO A 200 -8.67 -3.96 10.89
CA PRO A 200 -9.04 -5.08 10.02
C PRO A 200 -9.35 -4.63 8.58
N ASP A 201 -9.69 -3.36 8.37
CA ASP A 201 -9.85 -2.72 7.06
C ASP A 201 -8.54 -2.74 6.24
N LEU A 202 -7.37 -2.76 6.89
CA LEU A 202 -6.06 -2.74 6.24
C LEU A 202 -5.50 -4.12 5.90
N TRP A 203 -6.34 -5.17 5.90
CA TRP A 203 -5.93 -6.57 5.78
C TRP A 203 -5.12 -6.90 4.52
N CYS A 204 -5.28 -6.14 3.43
CA CYS A 204 -4.59 -6.37 2.16
C CYS A 204 -3.09 -6.02 2.23
N LEU A 205 -2.74 -5.00 3.00
CA LEU A 205 -1.40 -4.42 3.05
C LEU A 205 -0.34 -5.38 3.60
N PRO A 206 -0.50 -6.03 4.78
CA PRO A 206 0.48 -6.99 5.27
C PRO A 206 0.64 -8.19 4.32
N ARG A 207 -0.43 -8.61 3.63
CA ARG A 207 -0.37 -9.68 2.64
C ARG A 207 0.44 -9.27 1.43
N LEU A 208 0.21 -8.06 0.92
CA LEU A 208 0.93 -7.52 -0.24
C LEU A 208 2.43 -7.35 0.06
N LEU A 209 2.78 -6.93 1.28
CA LEU A 209 4.17 -6.83 1.73
C LEU A 209 4.84 -8.18 2.02
N ALA A 210 4.05 -9.24 2.18
CA ALA A 210 4.55 -10.61 2.33
C ALA A 210 4.71 -11.33 0.99
N VAL A 211 4.21 -10.77 -0.12
CA VAL A 211 4.43 -11.34 -1.45
C VAL A 211 5.93 -11.30 -1.76
N LEU A 212 6.45 -12.46 -2.15
CA LEU A 212 7.83 -12.64 -2.58
C LEU A 212 7.83 -12.63 -4.10
N ASP A 213 8.26 -11.50 -4.67
CA ASP A 213 8.17 -11.23 -6.11
C ASP A 213 9.13 -12.11 -6.95
N ASP A 214 10.15 -12.70 -6.31
CA ASP A 214 11.13 -13.58 -6.96
C ASP A 214 10.93 -15.06 -6.61
N GLU A 215 9.84 -15.43 -5.93
CA GLU A 215 9.56 -16.83 -5.63
C GLU A 215 8.93 -17.54 -6.83
N PRO A 216 9.53 -18.65 -7.30
CA PRO A 216 8.97 -19.41 -8.40
C PRO A 216 7.64 -20.04 -8.00
N LEU A 217 6.59 -19.77 -8.77
CA LEU A 217 5.32 -20.46 -8.61
C LEU A 217 5.47 -21.89 -9.14
N ILE A 218 5.14 -22.88 -8.32
CA ILE A 218 5.09 -24.28 -8.72
C ILE A 218 3.62 -24.69 -8.80
N VAL A 219 3.14 -24.95 -10.02
CA VAL A 219 1.80 -25.49 -10.24
C VAL A 219 1.88 -27.01 -10.12
N LEU A 220 1.13 -27.57 -9.17
CA LEU A 220 1.04 -29.02 -8.96
C LEU A 220 -0.18 -29.59 -9.70
N HIS A 221 0.04 -30.46 -10.67
CA HIS A 221 -1.02 -31.25 -11.28
C HIS A 221 -1.40 -32.39 -10.34
N ARG A 222 -2.51 -32.22 -9.60
CA ARG A 222 -2.92 -33.15 -8.53
C ARG A 222 -3.14 -34.59 -8.98
N PRO A 223 -3.76 -34.89 -10.14
CA PRO A 223 -3.94 -36.27 -10.60
C PRO A 223 -2.60 -37.00 -10.82
N ASP A 224 -1.63 -36.32 -11.44
CA ASP A 224 -0.38 -36.96 -11.88
C ASP A 224 0.79 -36.72 -10.91
N ARG A 225 0.57 -35.92 -9.85
CA ARG A 225 1.60 -35.48 -8.88
C ARG A 225 2.84 -34.84 -9.53
N ALA A 226 2.67 -34.28 -10.72
CA ALA A 226 3.73 -33.55 -11.41
C ALA A 226 3.71 -32.07 -10.99
N GLY A 227 4.89 -31.47 -10.83
CA GLY A 227 5.05 -30.03 -10.62
C GLY A 227 5.64 -29.36 -11.85
N VAL A 228 5.02 -28.28 -12.31
CA VAL A 228 5.57 -27.42 -13.37
C VAL A 228 5.90 -26.07 -12.73
N ARG A 229 7.14 -25.60 -12.95
CA ARG A 229 7.57 -24.27 -12.54
C ARG A 229 7.00 -23.27 -13.54
N ALA A 230 6.14 -22.37 -13.08
CA ALA A 230 5.70 -21.22 -13.85
C ALA A 230 6.70 -20.09 -13.61
N ASP A 231 7.41 -19.66 -14.66
CA ASP A 231 8.30 -18.52 -14.59
C ASP A 231 7.47 -17.24 -14.85
N ASP A 232 7.41 -16.36 -13.87
CA ASP A 232 6.38 -15.32 -13.71
C ASP A 232 6.42 -14.21 -14.78
N ARG A 233 7.50 -14.15 -15.58
CA ARG A 233 7.73 -13.04 -16.52
C ARG A 233 7.17 -13.22 -17.93
N ARG A 234 6.70 -14.41 -18.36
CA ARG A 234 6.22 -14.59 -19.75
C ARG A 234 4.89 -15.35 -19.93
N ASP A 235 4.42 -16.12 -18.95
CA ASP A 235 3.36 -17.11 -19.20
C ASP A 235 2.01 -16.87 -18.51
N ARG A 236 1.77 -15.71 -17.86
CA ARG A 236 0.46 -15.41 -17.25
C ARG A 236 -0.70 -15.37 -18.25
N GLY A 237 -0.44 -15.17 -19.54
CA GLY A 237 -1.46 -15.27 -20.61
C GLY A 237 -1.77 -16.71 -21.06
N GLN A 238 -1.00 -17.73 -20.63
CA GLN A 238 -1.09 -19.11 -21.14
C GLN A 238 -1.67 -20.11 -20.13
N LEU A 239 -2.08 -19.68 -18.93
CA LEU A 239 -2.67 -20.58 -17.93
C LEU A 239 -3.91 -21.35 -18.43
N PRO A 240 -4.78 -20.81 -19.32
CA PRO A 240 -5.85 -21.61 -19.94
C PRO A 240 -5.36 -22.60 -21.03
N ALA A 241 -4.20 -22.33 -21.66
CA ALA A 241 -3.69 -23.12 -22.80
C ALA A 241 -3.04 -24.44 -22.36
N LEU A 242 -2.46 -24.51 -21.16
CA LEU A 242 -1.87 -25.73 -20.60
C LEU A 242 -2.91 -26.79 -20.19
N HIS A 243 -4.16 -26.39 -19.93
CA HIS A 243 -5.26 -27.34 -19.71
C HIS A 243 -5.95 -27.79 -21.01
N ALA A 244 -5.88 -26.99 -22.08
CA ALA A 244 -6.54 -27.29 -23.35
C ALA A 244 -5.65 -28.07 -24.34
N ALA A 245 -4.33 -27.90 -24.28
CA ALA A 245 -3.39 -28.73 -25.02
C ALA A 245 -2.98 -29.92 -24.15
N GLY A 246 -3.34 -31.14 -24.55
CA GLY A 246 -2.78 -32.39 -24.01
C GLY A 246 -1.28 -32.55 -24.34
N ALA A 247 -0.49 -31.51 -24.06
CA ALA A 247 0.94 -31.48 -24.26
C ALA A 247 1.58 -32.38 -23.19
N ARG A 248 2.08 -33.53 -23.65
CA ARG A 248 2.91 -34.41 -22.84
C ARG A 248 4.13 -33.61 -22.35
N PRO A 249 4.45 -33.62 -21.05
CA PRO A 249 5.66 -32.98 -20.57
C PRO A 249 6.87 -33.68 -21.20
N GLU A 250 7.74 -32.91 -21.87
CA GLU A 250 9.09 -33.37 -22.15
C GLU A 250 9.76 -33.67 -20.82
N ARG A 251 10.00 -34.96 -20.58
CA ARG A 251 10.74 -35.43 -19.41
C ARG A 251 12.12 -34.78 -19.45
N ALA A 252 12.38 -33.87 -18.53
CA ALA A 252 13.73 -33.52 -18.14
C ALA A 252 14.43 -34.82 -17.72
N ARG A 253 15.34 -35.33 -18.56
CA ARG A 253 16.18 -36.48 -18.25
C ARG A 253 17.04 -36.09 -17.05
N ALA A 254 16.89 -36.82 -15.96
CA ALA A 254 17.87 -36.83 -14.88
C ALA A 254 19.25 -37.12 -15.49
N ALA A 255 20.20 -36.24 -15.24
CA ALA A 255 21.58 -36.41 -15.68
C ALA A 255 22.12 -37.73 -15.12
N ASP A 256 22.77 -38.49 -16.01
CA ASP A 256 23.43 -39.77 -15.71
C ASP A 256 24.42 -39.61 -14.55
N HIS A 257 24.14 -40.33 -13.45
CA HIS A 257 25.14 -40.61 -12.44
C HIS A 257 26.17 -41.58 -13.04
N PRO A 258 27.48 -41.27 -13.04
CA PRO A 258 28.49 -42.23 -13.45
C PRO A 258 28.60 -43.36 -12.41
N PRO A 259 28.89 -44.60 -12.84
CA PRO A 259 28.98 -45.75 -11.94
C PRO A 259 30.22 -45.66 -11.05
N PRO A 260 30.20 -46.30 -9.87
CA PRO A 260 31.36 -46.33 -8.99
C PRO A 260 32.45 -47.22 -9.60
N LEU A 261 33.63 -46.64 -9.79
CA LEU A 261 34.83 -47.40 -10.16
C LEU A 261 35.26 -48.27 -8.98
N LEU A 262 34.98 -49.56 -9.07
CA LEU A 262 35.64 -50.60 -8.30
C LEU A 262 37.10 -50.73 -8.79
N GLY A 263 38.04 -50.20 -8.02
CA GLY A 263 39.49 -50.35 -8.21
C GLY A 263 40.15 -50.91 -6.96
N ARG A 264 40.56 -52.17 -7.06
CA ARG A 264 41.34 -52.94 -6.07
C ARG A 264 42.71 -52.32 -5.76
N GLY A 265 43.08 -52.40 -4.48
CA GLY A 265 44.33 -53.04 -4.04
C GLY A 265 45.60 -52.19 -3.97
N GLY A 266 46.29 -52.24 -2.82
CA GLY A 266 47.68 -51.79 -2.72
C GLY A 266 48.17 -51.63 -1.29
N HIS A 267 48.89 -52.62 -0.79
CA HIS A 267 49.60 -52.63 0.49
C HIS A 267 50.64 -51.52 0.65
N GLY A 268 50.87 -51.08 1.90
CA GLY A 268 52.07 -50.34 2.29
C GLY A 268 52.17 -50.18 3.81
N ARG A 269 53.01 -51.02 4.45
CA ARG A 269 53.42 -50.99 5.87
C ARG A 269 54.50 -49.93 6.13
N ALA A 270 54.58 -49.52 7.40
CA ALA A 270 55.74 -48.97 8.15
C ALA A 270 56.29 -47.60 7.67
N SER A 271 56.63 -46.65 8.54
CA SER A 271 57.18 -46.70 9.91
C SER A 271 56.65 -45.57 10.79
#